data_AF-A0A7J9AZG7-F1
#
_entry.id   AF-A0A7J9AZG7-F1
#
_cell.length_a   1.000
_cell.length_b   1.000
_cell.length_c   1.000
_cell.angle_alpha   90.00
_cell.angle_beta   90.00
_cell.angle_gamma   90.00
#
_symmetry.space_group_name_H-M   'P 1'
#
loop_
_entity.id
_entity.type
_entity.pdbx_description
1 polymer ?
#
loop_
_entity_poly.entity_id
_entity_poly.type
_entity_poly.pdbx_seq_one_letter_code
_entity_poly.pdbx_strand_id
1 'polypeptide(L)'
;MKLREIQRRVASKMHVNVNMIKCRKAKKMMKDKLAGNFLQEFTMLWDYVDELRLKNPGSTIKITVNRVTPHSPTYFKRFYVYFEALKRGWKEGCRPILGLDGCFLKCPFKGKLLVVVGRDGNNHMYLFAWAIVEGECIDYWE
;
A
#
# COMPACT_ATOMS: atom_id res chain seq x y z
N MET A 1 -3.13 20.06 0.44
CA MET A 1 -3.77 21.31 0.90
C MET A 1 -2.73 22.28 1.49
N LYS A 2 -2.63 23.48 0.90
CA LYS A 2 -1.73 24.57 1.36
C LYS A 2 -2.32 25.25 2.61
N LEU A 3 -1.49 25.80 3.50
CA LEU A 3 -1.98 26.37 4.77
C LEU A 3 -2.98 27.53 4.56
N ARG A 4 -2.74 28.41 3.58
CA ARG A 4 -3.67 29.50 3.21
C ARG A 4 -5.03 28.98 2.75
N GLU A 5 -5.05 27.81 2.13
CA GLU A 5 -6.29 27.17 1.68
C GLU A 5 -7.10 26.63 2.87
N ILE A 6 -6.42 26.07 3.88
CA ILE A 6 -7.05 25.65 5.15
C ILE A 6 -7.71 26.85 5.81
N GLN A 7 -6.95 27.94 5.95
CA GLN A 7 -7.43 29.18 6.57
C GLN A 7 -8.66 29.73 5.85
N ARG A 8 -8.61 29.81 4.51
CA ARG A 8 -9.73 30.27 3.69
C ARG A 8 -10.97 29.39 3.86
N ARG A 9 -10.81 28.06 3.85
CA ARG A 9 -11.93 27.12 4.04
C ARG A 9 -12.58 27.28 5.41
N VAL A 10 -11.79 27.43 6.48
CA VAL A 10 -12.32 27.64 7.83
C VAL A 10 -13.07 28.97 7.91
N ALA A 11 -12.52 30.05 7.37
CA ALA A 11 -13.20 31.34 7.32
C ALA A 11 -14.52 31.27 6.54
N SER A 12 -14.55 30.58 5.39
CA SER A 12 -15.76 30.46 4.57
C SER A 12 -16.84 29.55 5.16
N LYS A 13 -16.46 28.44 5.82
CA LYS A 13 -17.41 27.41 6.28
C LYS A 13 -17.83 27.57 7.72
N MET A 14 -16.92 28.07 8.56
CA MET A 14 -17.14 28.22 10.00
C MET A 14 -17.33 29.68 10.39
N HIS A 15 -17.20 30.62 9.46
CA HIS A 15 -17.29 32.07 9.69
C HIS A 15 -16.33 32.58 10.79
N VAL A 16 -15.19 31.89 10.99
CA VAL A 16 -14.17 32.25 11.98
C VAL A 16 -12.83 32.50 11.31
N ASN A 17 -12.22 33.65 11.62
CA ASN A 17 -10.85 33.94 11.22
C ASN A 17 -9.85 33.25 12.16
N VAL A 18 -9.09 32.31 11.61
CA VAL A 18 -8.05 31.57 12.34
C VAL A 18 -6.66 32.02 11.92
N ASN A 19 -5.77 32.18 12.90
CA ASN A 19 -4.36 32.45 12.64
C ASN A 19 -3.70 31.27 11.88
N MET A 20 -2.74 31.58 11.01
CA MET A 20 -1.88 30.62 10.31
C MET A 20 -1.22 29.60 11.25
N ILE A 21 -0.84 30.01 12.46
CA ILE A 21 -0.26 29.12 13.48
C ILE A 21 -1.25 28.02 13.88
N LYS A 22 -2.53 28.36 14.08
CA LYS A 22 -3.59 27.38 14.39
C LYS A 22 -3.78 26.42 13.22
N CYS A 23 -3.78 26.93 11.99
CA CYS A 23 -3.86 26.09 10.77
C CYS A 23 -2.68 25.11 10.65
N ARG A 24 -1.46 25.55 10.99
CA ARG A 24 -0.27 24.69 11.02
C ARG A 24 -0.38 23.60 12.09
N LYS A 25 -0.79 23.96 13.32
CA LYS A 25 -1.00 22.99 14.41
C LYS A 25 -2.05 21.94 14.04
N ALA A 26 -3.22 22.35 13.53
CA ALA A 26 -4.27 21.44 13.10
C ALA A 26 -3.78 20.49 11.98
N LYS A 27 -3.06 21.02 10.98
CA LYS A 27 -2.47 20.19 9.93
C LYS A 27 -1.45 19.18 10.47
N LYS A 28 -0.66 19.56 11.46
CA LYS A 28 0.30 18.66 12.12
C LYS A 28 -0.46 17.55 12.87
N MET A 29 -1.43 17.90 13.72
CA MET A 29 -2.24 16.92 14.46
C MET A 29 -2.90 15.89 13.54
N MET A 30 -3.42 16.33 12.39
CA MET A 30 -4.00 15.41 11.41
C MET A 30 -2.97 14.49 10.76
N LYS A 31 -1.79 14.99 10.44
CA LYS A 31 -0.70 14.15 9.93
C LYS A 31 -0.24 13.14 10.97
N ASP A 32 -0.10 13.55 12.22
CA ASP A 32 0.36 12.69 13.31
C ASP A 32 -0.68 11.59 13.59
N LYS A 33 -1.97 11.95 13.60
CA LYS A 33 -3.07 10.96 13.73
C LYS A 33 -3.08 9.98 12.56
N LEU A 34 -2.97 10.48 11.33
CA LEU A 34 -2.91 9.63 10.15
C LEU A 34 -1.70 8.68 10.19
N ALA A 35 -0.53 9.17 10.60
CA ALA A 35 0.67 8.35 10.75
C ALA A 35 0.50 7.27 11.84
N GLY A 36 -0.14 7.60 12.96
CA GLY A 36 -0.47 6.63 14.02
C GLY A 36 -1.38 5.50 13.52
N ASN A 37 -2.40 5.83 12.73
CA ASN A 37 -3.28 4.83 12.11
C ASN A 37 -2.49 3.87 11.20
N PHE A 38 -1.61 4.40 10.35
CA PHE A 38 -0.78 3.57 9.48
C PHE A 38 0.14 2.63 10.29
N LEU A 39 0.73 3.09 11.40
CA LEU A 39 1.55 2.21 12.22
C LEU A 39 0.74 1.02 12.76
N GLN A 40 -0.48 1.25 13.22
CA GLN A 40 -1.38 0.20 13.72
C GLN A 40 -1.76 -0.78 12.60
N GLU A 41 -2.13 -0.28 11.42
CA GLU A 41 -2.46 -1.12 10.26
C GLU A 41 -1.28 -2.00 9.84
N PHE A 42 -0.06 -1.47 9.84
CA PHE A 42 1.14 -2.24 9.50
C PHE A 42 1.47 -3.31 10.55
N THR A 43 1.16 -3.09 11.84
CA THR A 43 1.34 -4.13 12.85
C THR A 43 0.41 -5.34 12.64
N MET A 44 -0.76 -5.13 12.03
CA MET A 44 -1.73 -6.19 11.73
C MET A 44 -1.40 -6.97 10.45
N LEU A 45 -0.41 -6.54 9.65
CA LEU A 45 -0.07 -7.20 8.39
C LEU A 45 0.29 -8.67 8.57
N TRP A 46 0.94 -9.03 9.69
CA TRP A 46 1.29 -10.42 9.99
C TRP A 46 0.05 -11.28 10.21
N ASP A 47 -0.91 -10.78 10.99
CA ASP A 47 -2.19 -11.48 11.22
C ASP A 47 -2.94 -11.70 9.89
N TYR A 48 -2.96 -10.68 9.02
CA TYR A 48 -3.55 -10.81 7.69
C TYR A 48 -2.80 -11.80 6.79
N VAL A 49 -1.47 -11.76 6.81
CA VAL A 49 -0.63 -12.69 6.04
C VAL A 49 -0.91 -14.12 6.46
N ASP A 50 -0.98 -14.38 7.76
CA ASP A 50 -1.20 -15.72 8.30
C ASP A 50 -2.62 -16.22 8.00
N GLU A 51 -3.63 -15.36 8.12
CA GLU A 51 -4.99 -15.70 7.72
C GLU A 51 -5.10 -15.99 6.21
N LEU A 52 -4.45 -15.19 5.36
CA LEU A 52 -4.43 -15.41 3.91
C LEU A 52 -3.78 -16.75 3.54
N ARG A 53 -2.67 -17.11 4.21
CA ARG A 53 -1.99 -18.40 4.02
C ARG A 53 -2.87 -19.55 4.47
N LEU A 54 -3.55 -19.41 5.62
CA LEU A 54 -4.44 -20.42 6.17
C LEU A 54 -5.64 -20.69 5.25
N LYS A 55 -6.28 -19.64 4.73
CA LYS A 55 -7.49 -19.75 3.91
C LYS A 55 -7.24 -20.07 2.45
N ASN A 56 -6.04 -19.81 1.94
CA ASN A 56 -5.70 -20.05 0.53
C ASN A 56 -4.46 -20.94 0.41
N PRO A 57 -4.54 -22.25 0.75
CA PRO A 57 -3.47 -23.20 0.50
C PRO A 57 -2.95 -23.13 -0.94
N GLY A 58 -1.65 -23.35 -1.14
CA GLY A 58 -0.98 -23.28 -2.44
C GLY A 58 -0.70 -21.86 -2.97
N SER A 59 -1.27 -20.83 -2.33
CA SER A 59 -0.95 -19.43 -2.62
C SER A 59 0.41 -19.03 -2.06
N THR A 60 1.06 -18.04 -2.68
CA THR A 60 2.34 -17.49 -2.21
C THR A 60 2.10 -16.10 -1.62
N ILE A 61 2.18 -16.01 -0.30
CA ILE A 61 2.12 -14.75 0.44
C ILE A 61 3.45 -14.59 1.18
N LYS A 62 4.24 -13.60 0.79
CA LYS A 62 5.55 -13.30 1.39
C LYS A 62 5.53 -11.89 1.96
N ILE A 63 5.97 -11.75 3.21
CA ILE A 63 6.23 -10.47 3.83
C ILE A 63 7.68 -10.46 4.30
N THR A 64 8.37 -9.36 4.05
CA THR A 64 9.75 -9.14 4.46
C THR A 64 9.82 -7.88 5.28
N VAL A 65 10.49 -7.98 6.42
CA VAL A 65 10.80 -6.85 7.30
C VAL A 65 12.31 -6.76 7.45
N ASN A 66 12.80 -5.54 7.64
CA ASN A 66 14.20 -5.27 7.94
C ASN A 66 14.33 -4.75 9.37
N ARG A 67 15.54 -4.85 9.91
CA ARG A 67 15.98 -4.18 11.15
C ARG A 67 17.28 -3.45 10.87
N VAL A 68 17.47 -2.30 11.50
CA VAL A 68 18.74 -1.56 11.42
C VAL A 68 19.79 -2.21 12.33
N THR A 69 19.37 -2.61 13.52
CA THR A 69 20.13 -3.38 14.50
C THR A 69 19.26 -4.49 15.12
N PRO A 70 19.83 -5.54 15.73
CA PRO A 70 19.05 -6.61 16.35
C PRO A 70 18.01 -6.13 17.38
N HIS A 71 18.31 -5.04 18.08
CA HIS A 71 17.45 -4.41 19.09
C HIS A 71 16.54 -3.30 18.54
N SER A 72 16.69 -2.90 17.28
CA SER A 72 15.83 -1.90 16.66
C SER A 72 14.44 -2.46 16.32
N PRO A 73 13.38 -1.63 16.35
CA PRO A 73 12.08 -2.04 15.83
C PRO A 73 12.21 -2.42 14.35
N THR A 74 11.48 -3.46 13.95
CA THR A 74 11.36 -3.84 12.55
C THR A 74 10.65 -2.76 11.75
N TYR A 75 11.08 -2.53 10.52
CA TYR A 75 10.34 -1.75 9.55
C TYR A 75 9.97 -2.60 8.34
N PHE A 76 8.83 -2.25 7.75
CA PHE A 76 8.32 -2.89 6.56
C PHE A 76 9.31 -2.76 5.39
N LYS A 77 9.58 -3.87 4.69
CA LYS A 77 10.47 -3.89 3.52
C LYS A 77 9.70 -4.22 2.25
N ARG A 78 9.10 -5.42 2.19
CA ARG A 78 8.38 -5.91 1.02
C ARG A 78 7.15 -6.71 1.41
N PHE A 79 6.18 -6.73 0.52
CA PHE A 79 5.03 -7.60 0.59
C PHE A 79 4.72 -8.13 -0.80
N TYR A 80 4.47 -9.42 -0.94
CA TYR A 80 4.10 -10.06 -2.19
C TYR A 80 2.92 -10.97 -1.95
N VAL A 81 1.93 -10.87 -2.82
CA VAL A 81 0.73 -11.68 -2.77
C VAL A 81 0.43 -12.25 -4.14
N TYR A 82 0.20 -13.55 -4.15
CA TYR A 82 -0.22 -14.30 -5.30
C TYR A 82 -1.10 -15.46 -4.84
N PHE A 83 -2.29 -15.59 -5.42
CA PHE A 83 -3.22 -16.68 -5.11
C PHE A 83 -3.16 -17.78 -6.16
N GLU A 84 -3.14 -19.04 -5.73
CA GLU A 84 -3.14 -20.18 -6.64
C GLU A 84 -4.36 -20.20 -7.56
N ALA A 85 -5.54 -19.88 -7.00
CA ALA A 85 -6.78 -19.76 -7.75
C ALA A 85 -6.66 -18.77 -8.91
N LEU A 86 -5.91 -17.67 -8.72
CA LEU A 86 -5.72 -16.66 -9.77
C LEU A 86 -4.86 -17.18 -10.93
N LYS A 87 -3.78 -17.93 -10.66
CA LYS A 87 -3.00 -18.58 -11.73
C LYS A 87 -3.81 -19.62 -12.48
N ARG A 88 -4.58 -20.43 -11.76
CA ARG A 88 -5.43 -21.45 -12.39
C ARG A 88 -6.44 -20.80 -13.32
N GLY A 89 -7.18 -19.80 -12.84
CA GLY A 89 -8.13 -19.05 -13.67
C GLY A 89 -7.46 -18.35 -14.86
N TRP A 90 -6.24 -17.82 -14.70
CA TRP A 90 -5.50 -17.24 -15.82
C TRP A 90 -5.11 -18.29 -16.86
N LYS A 91 -4.59 -19.45 -16.44
CA LYS A 91 -4.22 -20.54 -17.35
C LYS A 91 -5.40 -21.14 -18.10
N GLU A 92 -6.55 -21.24 -17.46
CA GLU A 92 -7.73 -21.90 -18.01
C GLU A 92 -8.58 -20.98 -18.90
N GLY A 93 -8.66 -19.69 -18.56
CA GLY A 93 -9.64 -18.78 -19.20
C GLY A 93 -9.09 -17.43 -19.67
N CYS A 94 -7.82 -17.11 -19.41
CA CYS A 94 -7.24 -15.84 -19.84
C CYS A 94 -6.33 -15.98 -21.06
N ARG A 95 -6.11 -14.85 -21.72
CA ARG A 95 -5.14 -14.74 -22.81
C ARG A 95 -3.72 -14.79 -22.23
N PRO A 96 -2.74 -15.35 -22.94
CA PRO A 96 -1.35 -15.48 -22.48
C PRO A 96 -0.59 -14.15 -22.56
N ILE A 97 -1.16 -13.10 -21.98
CA ILE A 97 -0.62 -11.75 -21.94
C ILE A 97 -0.68 -11.29 -20.49
N LEU A 98 0.45 -10.81 -19.99
CA LEU A 98 0.58 -10.16 -18.69
C LEU A 98 1.16 -8.76 -18.91
N GLY A 99 0.55 -7.78 -18.26
CA GLY A 99 1.08 -6.43 -18.09
C GLY A 99 1.52 -6.23 -16.64
N LEU A 100 2.58 -5.46 -16.46
CA LEU A 100 3.08 -5.04 -15.16
C LEU A 100 3.01 -3.52 -15.11
N ASP A 101 2.36 -2.98 -14.10
CA ASP A 101 2.33 -1.54 -13.84
C ASP A 101 2.59 -1.25 -12.36
N GLY A 102 3.05 -0.03 -12.09
CA GLY A 102 3.50 0.41 -10.77
C GLY A 102 2.97 1.79 -10.40
N CYS A 103 2.61 1.98 -9.13
CA CYS A 103 2.30 3.31 -8.61
C CYS A 103 2.96 3.60 -7.26
N PHE A 104 3.23 4.87 -7.00
CA PHE A 104 3.82 5.30 -5.73
C PHE A 104 2.76 5.35 -4.62
N LEU A 105 3.04 4.69 -3.49
CA LEU A 105 2.20 4.75 -2.31
C LEU A 105 2.33 6.12 -1.63
N LYS A 106 1.18 6.66 -1.21
CA LYS A 106 1.08 7.92 -0.45
C LYS A 106 0.85 7.67 1.05
N CYS A 107 1.58 6.72 1.62
CA CYS A 107 1.60 6.50 3.06
C CYS A 107 2.93 7.01 3.67
N PRO A 108 3.03 7.12 5.00
CA PRO A 108 4.28 7.51 5.67
C PRO A 108 5.46 6.62 5.30
N PHE A 109 5.16 5.36 4.98
CA PHE A 109 6.12 4.38 4.48
C PHE A 109 6.25 4.55 2.96
N LYS A 110 7.42 4.96 2.49
CA LYS A 110 7.67 5.12 1.06
C LYS A 110 7.79 3.74 0.41
N GLY A 111 7.04 3.50 -0.66
CA GLY A 111 7.10 2.26 -1.44
C GLY A 111 6.36 2.40 -2.77
N LYS A 112 6.56 1.43 -3.65
CA LYS A 112 5.84 1.28 -4.92
C LYS A 112 4.96 0.04 -4.83
N LEU A 113 3.68 0.20 -5.19
CA LEU A 113 2.78 -0.92 -5.44
C LEU A 113 2.94 -1.33 -6.90
N LEU A 114 3.35 -2.56 -7.12
CA LEU A 114 3.47 -3.21 -8.41
C LEU A 114 2.34 -4.20 -8.56
N VAL A 115 1.68 -4.20 -9.71
CA VAL A 115 0.55 -5.07 -10.00
C VAL A 115 0.75 -5.75 -11.33
N VAL A 116 0.61 -7.07 -11.34
CA VAL A 116 0.56 -7.87 -12.54
C VAL A 116 -0.90 -8.09 -12.91
N VAL A 117 -1.27 -7.67 -14.12
CA VAL A 117 -2.61 -7.81 -14.69
C VAL A 117 -2.57 -8.61 -15.98
N GLY A 118 -3.45 -9.59 -16.10
CA GLY A 118 -3.72 -10.30 -17.35
C GLY A 118 -4.92 -9.72 -18.09
N ARG A 119 -5.26 -10.35 -19.23
CA ARG A 119 -6.49 -10.11 -19.97
C ARG A 119 -7.29 -11.39 -20.05
N ASP A 120 -8.55 -11.37 -19.63
CA ASP A 120 -9.41 -12.54 -19.74
C ASP A 120 -9.89 -12.77 -21.20
N GLY A 121 -10.63 -13.86 -21.44
CA GLY A 121 -11.22 -14.16 -22.74
C GLY A 121 -12.10 -13.03 -23.29
N ASN A 122 -12.74 -12.26 -22.40
CA ASN A 122 -13.65 -11.15 -22.70
C ASN A 122 -12.96 -9.78 -22.78
N ASN A 123 -11.63 -9.73 -22.79
CA ASN A 123 -10.87 -8.48 -22.81
C ASN A 123 -11.13 -7.57 -21.59
N HIS A 124 -11.42 -8.14 -20.43
CA HIS A 124 -11.37 -7.43 -19.15
C HIS A 124 -9.98 -7.58 -18.51
N MET A 125 -9.69 -6.71 -17.55
CA MET A 125 -8.48 -6.83 -16.73
C MET A 125 -8.66 -7.96 -15.72
N TYR A 126 -7.64 -8.80 -15.61
CA TYR A 126 -7.61 -9.91 -14.66
C TYR A 126 -6.46 -9.69 -13.68
N LEU A 127 -6.74 -9.55 -12.38
CA LEU A 127 -5.68 -9.39 -11.39
C LEU A 127 -4.93 -10.72 -11.22
N PHE A 128 -3.60 -10.70 -11.36
CA PHE A 128 -2.77 -11.91 -11.26
C PHE A 128 -1.99 -11.98 -9.94
N ALA A 129 -1.23 -10.92 -9.64
CA ALA A 129 -0.42 -10.80 -8.43
C ALA A 129 -0.13 -9.34 -8.14
N TRP A 130 0.27 -9.03 -6.90
CA TRP A 130 0.75 -7.69 -6.56
C TRP A 130 1.88 -7.75 -5.52
N ALA A 131 2.68 -6.70 -5.52
CA ALA A 131 3.80 -6.54 -4.61
C ALA A 131 3.92 -5.09 -4.13
N ILE A 132 4.36 -4.89 -2.90
CA ILE A 132 4.85 -3.61 -2.41
C ILE A 132 6.35 -3.75 -2.24
N VAL A 133 7.10 -2.88 -2.92
CA VAL A 133 8.57 -2.89 -2.95
C VAL A 133 9.13 -1.50 -2.65
N GLU A 134 10.41 -1.42 -2.27
CA GLU A 134 11.08 -0.15 -1.98
C GLU A 134 11.33 0.67 -3.26
N GLY A 135 11.52 0.00 -4.40
CA GLY A 135 11.79 0.62 -5.70
C GLY A 135 11.65 -0.36 -6.85
N GLU A 136 11.78 0.12 -8.09
CA GLU A 136 11.85 -0.72 -9.30
C GLU A 136 13.33 -0.96 -9.61
N CYS A 137 13.97 -1.91 -8.94
CA CYS A 137 15.35 -2.31 -9.21
C CYS A 137 15.38 -3.80 -9.49
N ILE A 138 16.30 -4.25 -10.35
CA ILE A 138 16.44 -5.67 -10.73
C ILE A 138 16.64 -6.56 -9.49
N ASP A 139 17.38 -6.07 -8.50
CA ASP A 139 17.68 -6.77 -7.24
C ASP A 139 16.45 -6.97 -6.32
N TYR A 140 15.30 -6.39 -6.68
CA TYR A 140 14.08 -6.44 -5.87
C TYR A 140 13.02 -7.40 -6.41
N TRP A 141 13.31 -8.09 -7.52
CA TRP A 141 12.40 -9.07 -8.15
C TRP A 141 12.68 -10.53 -7.79
N GLU A 142 13.77 -10.83 -7.08
CA GLU A 142 14.05 -12.13 -6.44
C GLU A 142 13.32 -12.28 -5.09
#